data_AF-A0A924M4Y3-F1
#
_entry.id   AF-A0A924M4Y3-F1
#
_cell.length_a   1.000
_cell.length_b   1.000
_cell.length_c   1.000
_cell.angle_alpha   90.00
_cell.angle_beta   90.00
_cell.angle_gamma   90.00
#
_symmetry.space_group_name_H-M   'P 1'
#
loop_
_entity.id
_entity.type
_entity.pdbx_description
1 polymer ?
#
loop_
_entity_poly.entity_id
_entity_poly.type
_entity_poly.pdbx_seq_one_letter_code
_entity_poly.pdbx_strand_id
1 'polypeptide(L)'
;MHAQRAQLPDGCWHFQHGPMDIIIGAAGDALALQRAHAQAWERFRGILQELVQELPALRRPVQGVCTLHGPIAQRMWLACKPYQRSFITPMAAVAGSVAQELLRFYQANGIQRAWINNGGDIAIHLTGKESVCVGLY
;
A
#
# COMPACT_ATOMS: atom_id res chain seq x y z
N MET A 1 19.30 -2.49 -4.10
CA MET A 1 18.87 -1.18 -3.55
C MET A 1 18.28 -1.44 -2.18
N HIS A 2 18.63 -0.65 -1.19
CA HIS A 2 18.02 -0.75 0.14
C HIS A 2 16.80 0.17 0.23
N ALA A 3 15.79 -0.23 1.00
CA ALA A 3 14.67 0.65 1.31
C ALA A 3 15.16 1.88 2.09
N GLN A 4 14.59 3.05 1.78
CA GLN A 4 14.87 4.32 2.46
C GLN A 4 13.57 4.96 2.99
N ARG A 5 13.70 5.78 4.04
CA ARG A 5 12.62 6.64 4.52
C ARG A 5 13.13 8.02 4.92
N ALA A 6 12.29 9.04 4.72
CA ALA A 6 12.53 10.39 5.19
C ALA A 6 11.21 11.00 5.69
N GLN A 7 11.32 11.94 6.62
CA GLN A 7 10.19 12.81 6.97
C GLN A 7 10.27 14.07 6.12
N LEU A 8 9.14 14.47 5.54
CA LEU A 8 9.01 15.64 4.68
C LEU A 8 8.68 16.89 5.51
N PRO A 9 8.92 18.11 4.97
CA PRO A 9 8.69 19.36 5.70
C PRO A 9 7.24 19.58 6.15
N ASP A 10 6.27 18.98 5.46
CA ASP A 10 4.84 19.04 5.78
C ASP A 10 4.41 18.02 6.86
N GLY A 11 5.35 17.25 7.40
CA GLY A 11 5.12 16.21 8.40
C GLY A 11 4.77 14.85 7.82
N CYS A 12 4.58 14.72 6.49
CA CYS A 12 4.39 13.43 5.85
C CYS A 12 5.66 12.57 5.91
N TRP A 13 5.48 11.26 5.82
CA TRP A 13 6.59 10.32 5.63
C TRP A 13 6.70 9.90 4.19
N HIS A 14 7.92 9.87 3.67
CA HIS A 14 8.27 9.32 2.37
C HIS A 14 9.01 8.00 2.55
N PHE A 15 8.49 6.90 1.99
CA PHE A 15 9.16 5.60 1.92
C PHE A 15 9.46 5.23 0.48
N GLN A 16 10.69 4.78 0.20
CA GLN A 16 11.12 4.41 -1.15
C GLN A 16 11.83 3.06 -1.15
N HIS A 17 11.51 2.19 -2.11
CA HIS A 17 12.26 0.96 -2.37
C HIS A 17 12.10 0.51 -3.82
N GLY A 18 13.18 0.65 -4.61
CA GLY A 18 13.11 0.39 -6.04
C GLY A 18 12.09 1.32 -6.71
N PRO A 19 11.12 0.81 -7.47
CA PRO A 19 10.09 1.64 -8.11
C PRO A 19 8.94 2.05 -7.18
N MET A 20 8.87 1.52 -5.95
CA MET A 20 7.82 1.91 -5.01
C MET A 20 8.17 3.23 -4.33
N ASP A 21 7.23 4.17 -4.40
CA ASP A 21 7.37 5.53 -3.92
C ASP A 21 6.12 5.91 -3.13
N ILE A 22 6.23 5.97 -1.81
CA ILE A 22 5.08 6.06 -0.90
C ILE A 22 5.12 7.37 -0.13
N ILE A 23 4.03 8.13 -0.18
CA ILE A 23 3.79 9.30 0.68
C ILE A 23 2.70 8.96 1.70
N ILE A 24 3.02 9.13 2.97
CA ILE A 24 2.15 8.80 4.09
C ILE A 24 1.85 10.05 4.89
N GLY A 25 0.58 10.43 4.96
CA GLY A 25 0.11 11.41 5.93
C GLY A 25 -0.87 10.76 6.92
N ALA A 26 -0.85 11.22 8.16
CA ALA A 26 -1.73 10.73 9.20
C ALA A 26 -1.91 11.78 10.30
N ALA A 27 -3.06 11.73 10.98
CA ALA A 27 -3.37 12.58 12.12
C ALA A 27 -3.99 11.75 13.24
N GLY A 28 -3.66 12.10 14.48
CA GLY A 28 -4.06 11.35 15.67
C GLY A 28 -3.08 11.56 16.83
N ASP A 29 -3.15 10.68 17.81
CA ASP A 29 -2.29 10.68 18.99
C ASP A 29 -0.83 10.43 18.60
N ALA A 30 0.09 11.26 19.10
CA ALA A 30 1.50 11.22 18.73
C ALA A 30 2.15 9.84 18.92
N LEU A 31 1.84 9.15 20.03
CA LEU A 31 2.37 7.82 20.31
C LEU A 31 1.80 6.75 19.37
N ALA A 32 0.51 6.86 19.00
CA ALA A 32 -0.12 5.95 18.04
C ALA A 32 0.50 6.14 16.64
N LEU A 33 0.70 7.40 16.21
CA LEU A 33 1.35 7.73 14.95
C LEU A 33 2.78 7.19 14.87
N GLN A 34 3.59 7.41 15.91
CA GLN A 34 4.97 6.91 15.95
C GLN A 34 5.02 5.38 15.81
N ARG A 35 4.11 4.66 16.50
CA ARG A 35 4.00 3.20 16.38
C ARG A 35 3.56 2.75 14.99
N ALA A 36 2.54 3.42 14.42
CA ALA A 36 2.04 3.12 13.08
C ALA A 36 3.13 3.32 12.02
N HIS A 37 3.86 4.44 12.06
CA HIS A 37 4.98 4.71 11.16
C HIS A 37 6.10 3.66 11.29
N ALA A 38 6.44 3.25 12.52
CA ALA A 38 7.45 2.22 12.75
C ALA A 38 7.02 0.86 12.17
N GLN A 39 5.79 0.43 12.43
CA GLN A 39 5.27 -0.85 11.93
C GLN A 39 5.11 -0.86 10.40
N ALA A 40 4.61 0.25 9.82
CA ALA A 40 4.51 0.41 8.38
C ALA A 40 5.89 0.36 7.73
N TRP A 41 6.90 0.99 8.34
CA TRP A 41 8.28 0.92 7.86
C TRP A 41 8.84 -0.50 7.90
N GLU A 42 8.70 -1.19 9.03
CA GLU A 42 9.12 -2.59 9.19
C GLU A 42 8.51 -3.48 8.12
N ARG A 43 7.21 -3.33 7.84
CA ARG A 43 6.52 -4.06 6.77
C ARG A 43 7.08 -3.70 5.39
N PHE A 44 7.22 -2.41 5.09
CA PHE A 44 7.56 -1.90 3.76
C PHE A 44 8.89 -2.45 3.23
N ARG A 45 9.90 -2.62 4.11
CA ARG A 45 11.24 -3.09 3.71
C ARG A 45 11.22 -4.44 2.97
N GLY A 46 10.32 -5.34 3.36
CA GLY A 46 10.22 -6.68 2.76
C GLY A 46 9.36 -6.78 1.50
N ILE A 47 8.47 -5.81 1.25
CA ILE A 47 7.44 -5.90 0.21
C ILE A 47 8.03 -6.14 -1.19
N LEU A 48 9.10 -5.41 -1.57
CA LEU A 48 9.66 -5.54 -2.91
C LEU A 48 10.16 -6.97 -3.17
N GLN A 49 10.83 -7.55 -2.19
CA GLN A 49 11.43 -8.88 -2.32
C GLN A 49 10.34 -9.95 -2.44
N GLU A 50 9.27 -9.86 -1.64
CA GLU A 50 8.12 -10.75 -1.72
C GLU A 50 7.45 -10.69 -3.10
N LEU A 51 7.22 -9.48 -3.63
CA LEU A 51 6.63 -9.32 -4.96
C LEU A 51 7.55 -9.82 -6.08
N VAL A 52 8.87 -9.64 -5.96
CA VAL A 52 9.85 -10.16 -6.93
C VAL A 52 9.85 -11.70 -6.94
N GLN A 53 9.72 -12.35 -5.77
CA GLN A 53 9.67 -13.81 -5.68
C GLN A 53 8.47 -14.40 -6.43
N GLU A 54 7.33 -13.70 -6.44
CA GLU A 54 6.11 -14.14 -7.14
C GLU A 54 5.94 -13.50 -8.54
N LEU A 55 6.89 -12.66 -8.98
CA LEU A 55 6.78 -11.86 -10.20
C LEU A 55 6.45 -12.66 -11.47
N PRO A 56 7.02 -13.87 -11.70
CA PRO A 56 6.65 -14.68 -12.86
C PRO A 56 5.16 -15.06 -12.89
N ALA A 57 4.55 -15.31 -11.74
CA ALA A 57 3.12 -15.61 -11.64
C ALA A 57 2.27 -14.32 -11.69
N LEU A 58 2.72 -13.24 -11.06
CA LEU A 58 2.05 -11.94 -11.07
C LEU A 58 1.93 -11.34 -12.48
N ARG A 59 2.83 -11.68 -13.40
CA ARG A 59 2.78 -11.25 -14.80
C ARG A 59 1.89 -12.12 -15.70
N ARG A 60 1.34 -13.23 -15.19
CA ARG A 60 0.41 -14.07 -15.96
C ARG A 60 -1.01 -13.50 -15.90
N PRO A 61 -1.83 -13.76 -16.92
CA PRO A 61 -3.24 -13.40 -16.88
C PRO A 61 -3.95 -13.98 -15.66
N VAL A 62 -4.85 -13.22 -15.06
CA VAL A 62 -5.73 -13.72 -14.00
C VAL A 62 -6.72 -14.70 -14.60
N GLN A 63 -6.60 -15.97 -14.24
CA GLN A 63 -7.51 -17.03 -14.66
C GLN A 63 -7.63 -18.10 -13.57
N GLY A 64 -8.80 -18.74 -13.49
CA GLY A 64 -9.02 -19.88 -12.61
C GLY A 64 -8.90 -19.56 -11.12
N VAL A 65 -8.06 -20.33 -10.42
CA VAL A 65 -7.84 -20.23 -8.97
C VAL A 65 -6.53 -19.49 -8.69
N CYS A 66 -6.49 -18.70 -7.63
CA CYS A 66 -5.29 -17.99 -7.20
C CYS A 66 -4.20 -18.97 -6.75
N THR A 67 -3.02 -18.89 -7.35
CA THR A 67 -1.84 -19.69 -6.99
C THR A 67 -0.76 -18.88 -6.24
N LEU A 68 -1.06 -17.62 -5.92
CA LEU A 68 -0.15 -16.72 -5.21
C LEU A 68 -0.28 -16.93 -3.70
N HIS A 69 0.82 -16.71 -2.98
CA HIS A 69 0.93 -17.02 -1.55
C HIS A 69 0.98 -15.76 -0.70
N GLY A 70 1.71 -14.74 -1.14
CA GLY A 70 1.88 -13.51 -0.39
C GLY A 70 0.57 -12.73 -0.26
N PRO A 71 0.29 -12.09 0.88
CA PRO A 71 -0.97 -11.40 1.10
C PRO A 71 -1.19 -10.24 0.11
N ILE A 72 -0.12 -9.55 -0.29
CA ILE A 72 -0.19 -8.48 -1.30
C ILE A 72 -0.47 -9.07 -2.68
N ALA A 73 0.24 -10.14 -3.06
CA ALA A 73 0.05 -10.82 -4.33
C ALA A 73 -1.36 -11.39 -4.49
N GLN A 74 -1.90 -12.01 -3.43
CA GLN A 74 -3.28 -12.50 -3.39
C GLN A 74 -4.29 -11.35 -3.52
N ARG A 75 -4.05 -10.22 -2.84
CA ARG A 75 -4.89 -9.01 -2.96
C ARG A 75 -4.90 -8.47 -4.38
N MET A 76 -3.74 -8.40 -5.03
CA MET A 76 -3.62 -7.99 -6.43
C MET A 76 -4.43 -8.90 -7.35
N TRP A 77 -4.33 -10.21 -7.17
CA TRP A 77 -5.08 -11.18 -7.98
C TRP A 77 -6.59 -11.05 -7.75
N LEU A 78 -7.02 -10.90 -6.50
CA LEU A 78 -8.43 -10.73 -6.15
C LEU A 78 -9.01 -9.43 -6.74
N ALA A 79 -8.25 -8.34 -6.72
CA ALA A 79 -8.66 -7.06 -7.31
C ALA A 79 -8.83 -7.16 -8.83
N CYS A 80 -7.99 -7.94 -9.51
CA CYS A 80 -8.04 -8.11 -10.95
C CYS A 80 -9.03 -9.21 -11.41
N LYS A 81 -9.39 -10.17 -10.55
CA LYS A 81 -10.27 -11.30 -10.89
C LYS A 81 -11.59 -10.93 -11.56
N PRO A 82 -12.34 -9.90 -11.12
CA PRO A 82 -13.60 -9.51 -11.79
C PRO A 82 -13.42 -9.15 -13.27
N TYR A 83 -12.21 -8.77 -13.68
CA TYR A 83 -11.88 -8.31 -15.03
C TYR A 83 -11.24 -9.38 -15.92
N GLN A 84 -11.18 -10.64 -15.45
CA GLN A 84 -10.51 -11.76 -16.14
C GLN A 84 -11.04 -12.11 -17.55
N ARG A 85 -12.19 -11.54 -17.96
CA ARG A 85 -12.72 -11.70 -19.33
C ARG A 85 -11.88 -10.98 -20.37
N SER A 86 -11.15 -9.94 -19.96
CA SER A 86 -10.15 -9.26 -20.79
C SER A 86 -8.74 -9.67 -20.34
N PHE A 87 -7.72 -9.40 -21.16
CA PHE A 87 -6.34 -9.56 -20.72
C PHE A 87 -6.06 -8.61 -19.55
N ILE A 88 -5.89 -9.18 -18.35
CA ILE A 88 -5.46 -8.48 -17.14
C ILE A 88 -4.54 -9.38 -16.34
N THR A 89 -3.50 -8.81 -15.75
CA THR A 89 -2.58 -9.52 -14.85
C THR A 89 -2.69 -8.90 -13.45
N PRO A 90 -2.35 -9.63 -12.38
CA PRO A 90 -2.27 -9.05 -11.04
C PRO A 90 -1.43 -7.77 -10.97
N MET A 91 -0.44 -7.59 -11.86
CA MET A 91 0.40 -6.38 -11.90
C MET A 91 -0.40 -5.08 -12.02
N ALA A 92 -1.63 -5.11 -12.56
CA ALA A 92 -2.49 -3.94 -12.66
C ALA A 92 -2.93 -3.35 -11.30
N ALA A 93 -2.80 -4.12 -10.21
CA ALA A 93 -3.23 -3.71 -8.87
C ALA A 93 -2.08 -3.57 -7.86
N VAL A 94 -0.81 -3.51 -8.31
CA VAL A 94 0.37 -3.41 -7.41
C VAL A 94 0.25 -2.22 -6.47
N ALA A 95 0.09 -1.02 -7.02
CA ALA A 95 0.31 0.19 -6.25
C ALA A 95 -0.75 0.36 -5.13
N GLY A 96 -2.03 0.18 -5.47
CA GLY A 96 -3.13 0.16 -4.52
C GLY A 96 -3.03 -0.98 -3.51
N SER A 97 -2.60 -2.17 -3.92
CA SER A 97 -2.45 -3.31 -2.99
C SER A 97 -1.35 -3.10 -1.96
N VAL A 98 -0.25 -2.41 -2.35
CA VAL A 98 0.83 -2.01 -1.44
C VAL A 98 0.37 -0.88 -0.53
N ALA A 99 -0.32 0.14 -1.06
CA ALA A 99 -0.86 1.23 -0.25
C ALA A 99 -1.82 0.70 0.83
N GLN A 100 -2.72 -0.22 0.45
CA GLN A 100 -3.66 -0.86 1.38
C GLN A 100 -2.97 -1.76 2.40
N GLU A 101 -1.89 -2.45 2.03
CA GLU A 101 -1.09 -3.25 2.97
C GLU A 101 -0.49 -2.39 4.09
N LEU A 102 -0.03 -1.18 3.77
CA LEU A 102 0.56 -0.27 4.75
C LEU A 102 -0.51 0.46 5.57
N LEU A 103 -1.67 0.76 4.98
CA LEU A 103 -2.76 1.47 5.65
C LEU A 103 -3.23 0.73 6.91
N ARG A 104 -3.16 -0.60 6.96
CA ARG A 104 -3.64 -1.39 8.11
C ARG A 104 -2.98 -1.02 9.45
N PHE A 105 -1.74 -0.53 9.43
CA PHE A 105 -1.04 -0.09 10.66
C PHE A 105 -1.58 1.23 11.21
N TYR A 106 -2.33 1.97 10.40
CA TYR A 106 -3.01 3.19 10.79
C TYR A 106 -4.47 2.96 11.18
N GLN A 107 -4.99 1.73 11.03
CA GLN A 107 -6.31 1.33 11.53
C GLN A 107 -6.23 0.95 13.02
N ALA A 108 -5.70 1.88 13.82
CA ALA A 108 -5.43 1.68 15.24
C ALA A 108 -6.11 2.75 16.09
N ASN A 109 -6.42 2.42 17.34
CA ASN A 109 -6.96 3.38 18.30
C ASN A 109 -6.01 4.58 18.44
N GLY A 110 -6.60 5.78 18.42
CA GLY A 110 -5.86 7.03 18.46
C GLY A 110 -5.44 7.57 17.10
N ILE A 111 -5.65 6.84 16.01
CA ILE A 111 -5.52 7.39 14.65
C ILE A 111 -6.88 7.89 14.18
N GLN A 112 -6.95 9.15 13.79
CA GLN A 112 -8.19 9.80 13.34
C GLN A 112 -8.36 9.65 11.83
N ARG A 113 -7.26 9.87 11.09
CA ARG A 113 -7.20 9.70 9.64
C ARG A 113 -5.79 9.35 9.19
N ALA A 114 -5.69 8.63 8.09
CA ALA A 114 -4.43 8.38 7.40
C ALA A 114 -4.67 8.17 5.91
N TRP A 115 -3.67 8.50 5.10
CA TRP A 115 -3.64 8.24 3.67
C TRP A 115 -2.26 7.76 3.25
N ILE A 116 -2.25 6.72 2.42
CA ILE A 116 -1.04 6.13 1.84
C ILE A 116 -1.16 6.31 0.33
N ASN A 117 -0.40 7.24 -0.23
CA ASN A 117 -0.32 7.49 -1.67
C ASN A 117 0.87 6.71 -2.24
N ASN A 118 0.61 5.91 -3.28
CA ASN A 118 1.61 5.17 -4.04
C ASN A 118 1.45 5.50 -5.53
N GLY A 119 2.05 6.60 -5.98
CA GLY A 119 1.92 7.10 -7.34
C GLY A 119 0.48 7.51 -7.69
N GLY A 120 -0.21 6.72 -8.51
CA GLY A 120 -1.59 6.98 -8.93
C GLY A 120 -2.66 6.42 -8.01
N ASP A 121 -2.29 5.54 -7.06
CA ASP A 121 -3.21 4.86 -6.16
C ASP A 121 -3.11 5.41 -4.73
N ILE A 122 -4.25 5.46 -4.03
CA ILE A 122 -4.32 5.94 -2.65
C ILE A 122 -5.20 5.03 -1.79
N ALA A 123 -4.72 4.66 -0.60
CA ALA A 123 -5.49 3.97 0.43
C ALA A 123 -5.76 4.93 1.59
N ILE A 124 -7.01 4.98 2.06
CA ILE A 124 -7.47 6.00 3.02
C ILE A 124 -8.15 5.33 4.21
N HIS A 125 -7.81 5.78 5.41
CA HIS A 125 -8.50 5.48 6.67
C HIS A 125 -9.07 6.77 7.24
N LEU A 126 -10.36 6.76 7.60
CA LEU A 126 -11.07 7.87 8.24
C LEU A 126 -11.88 7.34 9.41
N THR A 127 -12.03 8.13 10.45
CA THR A 127 -12.90 7.86 11.60
C THR A 127 -13.87 9.02 11.83
N GLY A 128 -15.02 8.75 12.43
CA GLY A 128 -15.99 9.79 12.80
C GLY A 128 -16.40 10.67 11.61
N LYS A 129 -16.12 11.98 11.71
CA LYS A 129 -16.42 12.99 10.68
C LYS A 129 -15.16 13.46 9.94
N GLU A 130 -14.04 12.74 10.06
CA GLU A 130 -12.81 13.08 9.36
C GLU A 130 -12.99 12.98 7.84
N SER A 131 -12.25 13.82 7.13
CA SER A 131 -12.22 13.83 5.68
C SER A 131 -10.80 14.05 5.16
N VAL A 132 -10.59 13.70 3.89
CA VAL A 132 -9.38 14.00 3.13
C VAL A 132 -9.78 14.54 1.76
N CYS A 133 -9.02 15.50 1.24
CA CYS A 133 -9.19 16.01 -0.11
C CYS A 133 -8.18 15.31 -1.02
N VAL A 134 -8.67 14.63 -2.06
CA VAL A 134 -7.82 13.96 -3.05
C VAL A 134 -7.85 14.79 -4.33
N GLY A 135 -6.69 15.33 -4.70
CA GLY A 135 -6.53 16.05 -5.96
C GLY A 135 -6.52 15.10 -7.14
N LEU A 136 -7.33 15.40 -8.16
CA LEU A 136 -7.33 14.74 -9.47
C LEU A 136 -7.05 15.83 -10.52
N TYR A 137 -6.34 15.47 -11.58
CA TYR A 137 -6.00 16.37 -12.69
C TYR A 137 -6.32 15.72 -14.04
#